data_AF-A0A6J7F2S7-F1
#
_entry.id   AF-A0A6J7F2S7-F1
#
_cell.length_a   1.000
_cell.length_b   1.000
_cell.length_c   1.000
_cell.angle_alpha   90.00
_cell.angle_beta   90.00
_cell.angle_gamma   90.00
#
_symmetry.space_group_name_H-M   'P 1'
#
loop_
_entity.id
_entity.type
_entity.pdbx_description
1 polymer ?
#
loop_
_entity_poly.entity_id
_entity_poly.type
_entity_poly.pdbx_seq_one_letter_code
_entity_poly.pdbx_strand_id
1 'polypeptide(L)'
;MLIWIPLKERPVFGTISNIVLIATFIQIGISIFPLQESYGTGIFFALGGVALVGIGSSLYITCGLGPGPRDGAMTGIHKATGIRVGRVRLGIELSVLAVGWLMGGTVGLGTLIFALLIGESIAISLGVVARLTAR
;
A
#
# COMPACT_ATOMS: atom_id res chain seq x y z
N MET A 1 8.46 -10.29 1.86
CA MET A 1 9.45 -11.17 1.18
C MET A 1 9.12 -12.65 1.36
N LEU A 2 8.81 -13.14 2.56
CA LEU A 2 8.41 -14.56 2.78
C LEU A 2 7.16 -15.00 1.98
N ILE A 3 6.16 -14.13 1.81
CA ILE A 3 4.96 -14.42 1.01
C ILE A 3 5.27 -14.57 -0.49
N TRP A 4 6.41 -14.09 -1.00
CA TRP A 4 6.74 -14.21 -2.43
C TRP A 4 7.22 -15.62 -2.83
N ILE A 5 7.72 -16.41 -1.87
CA ILE A 5 8.21 -17.76 -2.11
C ILE A 5 7.10 -18.67 -2.68
N PRO A 6 5.88 -18.73 -2.11
CA PRO A 6 4.77 -19.48 -2.71
C PRO A 6 4.21 -18.83 -4.00
N LEU A 7 4.42 -17.53 -4.19
CA LEU A 7 3.87 -16.75 -5.31
C LEU A 7 4.79 -16.68 -6.54
N LYS A 8 6.02 -17.24 -6.47
CA LYS A 8 7.04 -17.25 -7.54
C LYS A 8 7.36 -15.85 -8.12
N GLU A 9 7.07 -14.79 -7.38
CA GLU A 9 7.42 -13.42 -7.78
C GLU A 9 8.92 -13.19 -7.52
N ARG A 10 9.65 -12.75 -8.55
CA ARG A 10 11.09 -12.44 -8.46
C ARG A 10 11.27 -10.94 -8.30
N PRO A 11 12.20 -10.48 -7.43
CA PRO A 11 12.52 -9.06 -7.35
C PRO A 11 13.12 -8.59 -8.68
N VAL A 12 12.45 -7.62 -9.29
CA VAL A 12 12.92 -6.94 -10.51
C VAL A 12 13.44 -5.56 -10.11
N PHE A 13 14.11 -4.86 -11.03
CA PHE A 13 14.60 -3.50 -10.82
C PHE A 13 13.55 -2.56 -10.20
N GLY A 14 12.30 -2.60 -10.65
CA GLY A 14 11.22 -1.78 -10.08
C GLY A 14 10.92 -2.10 -8.61
N THR A 15 11.06 -3.35 -8.17
CA THR A 15 10.91 -3.72 -6.75
C THR A 15 12.01 -3.12 -5.89
N ILE A 16 13.26 -3.15 -6.36
CA ILE A 16 14.40 -2.58 -5.63
C ILE A 16 14.25 -1.06 -5.54
N SER A 17 13.95 -0.41 -6.68
CA SER A 17 13.68 1.01 -6.74
C SER A 17 12.52 1.41 -5.84
N ASN A 18 11.45 0.62 -5.79
CA ASN A 18 10.31 0.86 -4.89
C ASN A 18 10.73 0.84 -3.42
N ILE A 19 11.53 -0.15 -2.99
CA ILE A 19 12.02 -0.24 -1.61
C ILE A 19 12.87 0.99 -1.27
N VAL A 20 13.83 1.35 -2.13
CA VAL A 20 14.77 2.45 -1.88
C VAL A 20 14.05 3.79 -1.89
N LEU A 21 13.22 4.05 -2.90
CA LEU A 21 12.52 5.33 -3.05
C LEU A 21 11.49 5.52 -1.94
N ILE A 22 10.64 4.52 -1.65
CA ILE A 22 9.63 4.65 -0.61
C ILE A 22 10.29 4.89 0.75
N ALA A 23 11.33 4.13 1.11
CA ALA A 23 12.04 4.33 2.37
C ALA A 23 12.64 5.75 2.48
N THR A 24 13.26 6.22 1.40
CA THR A 24 13.86 7.57 1.33
C THR A 24 12.79 8.65 1.47
N PHE A 25 11.67 8.55 0.74
CA PHE A 25 10.60 9.54 0.80
C PHE A 25 9.84 9.53 2.13
N ILE A 26 9.71 8.38 2.79
CA ILE A 26 9.17 8.32 4.16
C ILE A 26 10.09 9.10 5.10
N GLN A 27 11.40 8.88 5.03
CA GLN A 27 12.36 9.59 5.88
C GLN A 27 12.31 11.10 5.65
N ILE A 28 12.29 11.52 4.39
CA ILE A 28 12.16 12.94 4.01
C ILE A 28 10.82 13.49 4.51
N GLY A 29 9.72 12.76 4.32
CA GLY A 29 8.39 13.14 4.79
C GLY A 29 8.35 13.42 6.28
N ILE A 30 8.92 12.52 7.11
CA ILE A 30 8.98 12.71 8.57
C ILE A 30 9.83 13.93 8.95
N SER A 31 10.86 14.26 8.17
CA SER A 31 11.70 15.45 8.44
C SER A 31 11.04 16.78 8.06
N ILE A 32 10.12 16.77 7.09
CA ILE A 32 9.44 17.97 6.58
C ILE A 32 8.12 18.23 7.31
N PHE A 33 7.35 17.16 7.58
CA PHE A 33 6.03 17.29 8.18
C PHE A 33 6.11 17.19 9.71
N PRO A 34 5.62 18.21 10.45
CA PRO A 34 5.58 18.14 11.91
C PRO A 34 4.62 17.05 12.39
N LEU A 35 4.73 16.67 13.67
CA LEU A 35 3.75 15.78 14.30
C LEU A 35 2.46 16.55 14.59
N GLN A 36 1.34 15.91 14.24
CA GLN A 36 0.01 16.51 14.37
C GLN A 36 -0.56 16.20 15.75
N GLU A 37 -0.80 17.23 16.56
CA GLU A 37 -1.35 17.09 17.93
C GLU A 37 -2.89 17.01 17.96
N SER A 38 -3.56 17.48 16.90
CA SER A 38 -5.01 17.45 16.80
C SER A 38 -5.50 16.25 15.99
N TYR A 39 -6.51 15.54 16.52
CA TYR A 39 -7.15 14.42 15.82
C TYR A 39 -7.73 14.84 14.46
N GLY A 40 -8.26 16.05 14.33
CA GLY A 40 -8.88 16.52 13.08
C GLY A 40 -7.86 16.66 11.94
N THR A 41 -6.72 17.30 12.23
CA THR A 41 -5.64 17.44 11.23
C THR A 41 -4.98 16.10 10.95
N GLY A 42 -4.79 15.25 11.97
CA GLY A 42 -4.26 13.90 11.81
C GLY A 42 -5.10 13.03 10.86
N ILE A 43 -6.43 13.07 10.98
CA ILE A 43 -7.33 12.34 10.09
C ILE A 43 -7.25 12.86 8.65
N PHE A 44 -7.22 14.18 8.46
CA PHE A 44 -7.10 14.78 7.14
C PHE A 44 -5.80 14.37 6.43
N PHE A 45 -4.67 14.41 7.15
CA PHE A 45 -3.39 13.94 6.65
C PHE A 45 -3.40 12.44 6.34
N ALA A 46 -4.02 11.62 7.19
CA ALA A 46 -4.13 10.19 6.96
C ALA A 46 -4.94 9.86 5.69
N LEU A 47 -6.09 10.52 5.50
CA LEU A 47 -6.92 10.34 4.31
C LEU A 47 -6.20 10.81 3.03
N GLY A 48 -5.56 11.99 3.08
CA GLY A 48 -4.77 12.51 1.97
C GLY A 48 -3.60 11.59 1.63
N GLY A 49 -2.88 11.09 2.65
CA GLY A 49 -1.80 10.14 2.49
C GLY A 49 -2.26 8.83 1.86
N VAL A 50 -3.36 8.24 2.33
CA VAL A 50 -3.95 7.03 1.74
C VAL A 50 -4.28 7.24 0.26
N ALA A 51 -4.93 8.35 -0.09
CA ALA A 51 -5.28 8.66 -1.46
C ALA A 51 -4.04 8.80 -2.36
N LEU A 52 -3.02 9.52 -1.89
CA LEU A 52 -1.75 9.69 -2.60
C LEU A 52 -1.02 8.36 -2.80
N VAL A 53 -0.98 7.50 -1.78
CA VAL A 53 -0.38 6.17 -1.89
C VAL A 53 -1.17 5.33 -2.90
N GLY A 54 -2.51 5.37 -2.88
CA GLY A 54 -3.34 4.66 -3.86
C GLY A 54 -3.04 5.07 -5.31
N ILE A 55 -2.97 6.38 -5.55
CA ILE A 55 -2.64 6.94 -6.87
C ILE A 55 -1.22 6.53 -7.27
N GLY A 56 -0.22 6.80 -6.42
CA GLY A 56 1.18 6.48 -6.69
C GLY A 56 1.38 4.98 -6.97
N SER A 57 0.77 4.13 -6.14
CA SER A 57 0.79 2.67 -6.33
C SER A 57 0.19 2.26 -7.67
N SER A 58 -0.97 2.81 -8.05
CA SER A 58 -1.59 2.46 -9.33
C SER A 58 -0.73 2.84 -10.54
N LEU A 59 -0.08 4.01 -10.51
CA LEU A 59 0.76 4.50 -11.60
C LEU A 59 1.96 3.58 -11.82
N TYR A 60 2.73 3.32 -10.76
CA TYR A 60 3.96 2.53 -10.92
C TYR A 60 3.68 1.04 -11.18
N ILE A 61 2.60 0.48 -10.61
CA ILE A 61 2.18 -0.91 -10.89
C ILE A 61 1.80 -1.06 -12.37
N THR A 62 1.11 -0.08 -12.95
CA THR A 62 0.71 -0.10 -14.36
C THR A 62 1.91 -0.05 -15.31
N CYS A 63 3.03 0.57 -14.90
CA CYS A 63 4.26 0.57 -15.68
C CYS A 63 4.93 -0.82 -15.83
N GLY A 64 4.50 -1.84 -15.08
CA GLY A 64 4.99 -3.21 -15.25
C GLY A 64 6.44 -3.45 -14.83
N LEU A 65 7.10 -2.50 -14.17
CA LEU A 65 8.53 -2.58 -13.79
C LEU A 65 8.81 -3.52 -12.59
N GLY A 66 7.76 -4.10 -12.01
CA GLY A 66 7.82 -4.96 -10.83
C GLY A 66 7.21 -4.28 -9.61
N PRO A 67 6.20 -4.89 -8.96
CA PRO A 67 5.55 -4.32 -7.79
C PRO A 67 6.48 -4.35 -6.57
N GLY A 68 6.24 -3.44 -5.61
CA GLY A 68 6.87 -3.49 -4.30
C GLY A 68 6.51 -4.77 -3.53
N PRO A 69 7.19 -5.12 -2.42
CA PRO A 69 6.99 -6.41 -1.74
C PRO A 69 5.54 -6.68 -1.33
N ARG A 70 4.87 -5.63 -0.83
CA ARG A 70 3.49 -5.69 -0.35
C ARG A 70 2.48 -5.66 -1.49
N ASP A 71 2.74 -4.80 -2.47
CA ASP A 71 1.90 -4.68 -3.66
C ASP A 71 2.00 -5.96 -4.51
N GLY A 72 3.17 -6.60 -4.54
CA GLY A 72 3.40 -7.89 -5.20
C GLY A 72 2.65 -9.04 -4.54
N ALA A 73 2.60 -9.07 -3.20
CA ALA A 73 1.75 -10.04 -2.50
C ALA A 73 0.27 -9.84 -2.86
N MET A 74 -0.18 -8.59 -2.90
CA MET A 74 -1.55 -8.23 -3.29
C MET A 74 -1.87 -8.61 -4.74
N THR A 75 -1.04 -8.22 -5.71
CA THR A 75 -1.26 -8.53 -7.13
C THR A 75 -1.12 -10.03 -7.40
N GLY A 76 -0.19 -10.71 -6.75
CA GLY A 76 0.02 -12.14 -6.95
C GLY A 76 -1.12 -12.97 -6.35
N ILE A 77 -1.63 -12.63 -5.15
CA ILE A 77 -2.82 -13.29 -4.59
C ILE A 77 -4.05 -13.02 -5.48
N HIS A 78 -4.21 -11.79 -5.98
CA HIS A 78 -5.28 -11.49 -6.95
C HIS A 78 -5.19 -12.37 -8.20
N LYS A 79 -4.00 -12.51 -8.80
CA LYS A 79 -3.77 -13.38 -9.96
C LYS A 79 -4.06 -14.86 -9.66
N ALA A 80 -3.69 -15.34 -8.47
CA ALA A 80 -3.86 -16.74 -8.09
C ALA A 80 -5.30 -17.11 -7.69
N THR A 81 -6.04 -16.17 -7.09
CA THR A 81 -7.36 -16.45 -6.48
C THR A 81 -8.54 -15.78 -7.20
N GLY A 82 -8.28 -14.80 -8.06
CA GLY A 82 -9.31 -13.96 -8.69
C GLY A 82 -9.98 -12.95 -7.72
N ILE A 83 -9.63 -12.94 -6.43
CA ILE A 83 -10.20 -12.03 -5.44
C ILE A 83 -9.77 -10.60 -5.76
N ARG A 84 -10.70 -9.63 -5.73
CA ARG A 84 -10.43 -8.22 -6.01
C ARG A 84 -9.25 -7.67 -5.18
N VAL A 85 -8.39 -6.89 -5.85
CA VAL A 85 -7.18 -6.26 -5.30
C VAL A 85 -7.44 -5.58 -3.94
N GLY A 86 -8.53 -4.81 -3.83
CA GLY A 86 -8.88 -4.11 -2.58
C GLY A 86 -9.11 -5.04 -1.39
N ARG A 87 -9.83 -6.15 -1.59
CA ARG A 87 -10.11 -7.15 -0.54
C ARG A 87 -8.86 -7.93 -0.13
N VAL A 88 -8.03 -8.28 -1.10
CA VAL A 88 -6.73 -8.92 -0.82
C VAL A 88 -5.89 -8.00 0.04
N ARG A 89 -5.79 -6.72 -0.35
CA ARG A 89 -5.01 -5.74 0.39
C ARG A 89 -5.55 -5.59 1.80
N LEU A 90 -6.86 -5.38 1.97
CA LEU A 90 -7.53 -5.32 3.27
C LEU A 90 -7.15 -6.52 4.16
N GLY A 91 -7.20 -7.75 3.64
CA GLY A 91 -6.83 -8.95 4.41
C GLY A 91 -5.37 -8.96 4.86
N ILE A 92 -4.44 -8.61 3.98
CA ILE A 92 -3.00 -8.48 4.32
C ILE A 92 -2.81 -7.43 5.43
N GLU A 93 -3.51 -6.32 5.29
CA GLU A 93 -3.41 -5.15 6.14
C GLU A 93 -3.97 -5.45 7.56
N LEU A 94 -5.14 -6.08 7.63
CA LEU A 94 -5.77 -6.52 8.89
C LEU A 94 -4.99 -7.64 9.58
N SER A 95 -4.43 -8.59 8.83
CA SER A 95 -3.60 -9.65 9.42
C SER A 95 -2.32 -9.10 10.05
N VAL A 96 -1.62 -8.20 9.36
CA VAL A 96 -0.44 -7.53 9.90
C VAL A 96 -0.80 -6.67 11.11
N LEU A 97 -1.93 -5.96 11.05
CA LEU A 97 -2.44 -5.17 12.17
C LEU A 97 -2.73 -6.05 13.39
N ALA A 98 -3.44 -7.17 13.20
CA ALA A 98 -3.76 -8.10 14.28
C ALA A 98 -2.49 -8.72 14.91
N VAL A 99 -1.53 -9.15 14.07
CA VAL A 99 -0.25 -9.68 14.56
C VAL A 99 0.53 -8.62 15.33
N GLY A 100 0.63 -7.40 14.78
CA GLY A 100 1.32 -6.29 15.45
C GLY A 100 0.68 -5.93 16.79
N TRP A 101 -0.65 -5.96 16.86
CA TRP A 101 -1.37 -5.70 18.10
C TRP A 101 -1.15 -6.81 19.14
N LEU A 102 -1.19 -8.09 18.73
CA LEU A 102 -0.90 -9.23 19.62
C LEU A 102 0.53 -9.22 20.15
N MET A 103 1.48 -8.66 19.40
CA MET A 103 2.87 -8.46 19.84
C MET A 103 3.05 -7.25 20.78
N GLY A 104 1.97 -6.58 21.18
CA GLY A 104 2.00 -5.42 22.08
C GLY A 104 2.11 -4.07 21.38
N GLY A 105 1.97 -4.01 20.06
CA GLY A 105 1.94 -2.76 19.30
C GLY A 105 0.66 -1.95 19.53
N THR A 106 0.76 -0.62 19.51
CA THR A 106 -0.39 0.28 19.59
C THR A 106 -1.07 0.46 18.24
N VAL A 107 -2.39 0.21 18.21
CA VAL A 107 -3.24 0.49 17.04
C VAL A 107 -3.89 1.86 17.23
N GLY A 108 -3.51 2.82 16.38
CA GLY A 108 -4.10 4.15 16.36
C GLY A 108 -5.21 4.31 15.30
N LEU A 109 -5.94 5.42 15.38
CA LEU A 109 -6.94 5.82 14.37
C LEU A 109 -6.32 5.90 12.97
N GLY A 110 -5.12 6.48 12.83
CA GLY A 110 -4.42 6.54 11.53
C GLY A 110 -4.10 5.16 10.96
N THR A 111 -3.71 4.21 11.81
CA THR A 111 -3.44 2.82 11.43
C THR A 111 -4.71 2.13 10.93
N LEU A 112 -5.85 2.34 11.60
CA LEU A 112 -7.15 1.80 11.18
C LEU A 112 -7.62 2.40 9.85
N ILE A 113 -7.54 3.73 9.71
CA ILE A 113 -7.90 4.44 8.47
C ILE A 113 -7.06 3.89 7.31
N PHE A 114 -5.75 3.81 7.50
CA PHE A 114 -4.86 3.24 6.50
C PHE A 114 -5.24 1.80 6.19
N ALA A 115 -5.47 0.98 7.22
CA ALA A 115 -5.70 -0.44 7.03
C ALA A 115 -6.99 -0.75 6.26
N LEU A 116 -8.04 0.01 6.52
CA LEU A 116 -9.34 -0.17 5.91
C LEU A 116 -9.42 0.42 4.50
N LEU A 117 -8.78 1.57 4.26
CA LEU A 117 -9.00 2.35 3.04
C LEU A 117 -7.93 2.15 1.97
N ILE A 118 -6.72 1.73 2.32
CA ILE A 118 -5.63 1.65 1.33
C ILE A 118 -5.93 0.67 0.21
N GLY A 119 -6.60 -0.45 0.51
CA GLY A 119 -6.98 -1.43 -0.49
C GLY A 119 -7.96 -0.89 -1.52
N GLU A 120 -9.03 -0.24 -1.06
CA GLU A 120 -10.03 0.37 -1.94
C GLU A 120 -9.45 1.56 -2.71
N SER A 121 -8.60 2.38 -2.08
CA SER A 121 -7.92 3.50 -2.73
C SER A 121 -7.05 3.02 -3.91
N ILE A 122 -6.22 1.99 -3.72
CA ILE A 122 -5.43 1.40 -4.80
C ILE A 122 -6.33 0.83 -5.91
N ALA A 123 -7.40 0.11 -5.54
CA ALA A 123 -8.30 -0.51 -6.50
C ALA A 123 -9.02 0.52 -7.38
N ILE A 124 -9.50 1.62 -6.77
CA ILE A 124 -10.12 2.74 -7.49
C ILE A 124 -9.11 3.38 -8.43
N SER A 125 -7.91 3.72 -7.95
CA SER A 125 -6.87 4.36 -8.75
C SER A 125 -6.41 3.47 -9.91
N LEU A 126 -6.23 2.16 -9.70
CA LEU A 126 -5.96 1.20 -10.77
C LEU A 126 -7.07 1.19 -11.83
N GLY A 127 -8.33 1.22 -11.41
CA GLY A 127 -9.47 1.30 -12.33
C GLY A 127 -9.49 2.59 -13.16
N VAL A 128 -9.11 3.72 -12.56
CA VAL A 128 -9.00 5.01 -13.25
C VAL A 128 -7.87 4.99 -14.27
N VAL A 129 -6.66 4.56 -13.86
CA VAL A 129 -5.49 4.50 -14.74
C VAL A 129 -5.75 3.54 -15.91
N ALA A 130 -6.33 2.36 -15.64
CA ALA A 130 -6.67 1.40 -16.69
C ALA A 130 -7.62 1.99 -17.77
N ARG A 131 -8.60 2.81 -17.37
CA ARG A 131 -9.50 3.49 -18.32
C ARG A 131 -8.79 4.55 -19.16
N LEU A 132 -7.81 5.23 -18.59
CA LEU A 132 -7.04 6.27 -19.29
C LEU A 132 -6.03 5.67 -20.29
N THR A 133 -5.50 4.49 -19.98
CA THR A 133 -4.49 3.81 -20.81
C THR A 133 -5.09 2.88 -21.87
N ALA A 134 -6.37 2.50 -21.77
CA ALA A 134 -7.06 1.61 -22.71
C ALA A 134 -7.39 2.24 -24.09
N ARG A 135 -6.52 3.11 -24.62
CA ARG A 135 -6.61 3.64 -26.00
C ARG A 135 -5.92 2.73 -27.01
#